data_AF-A0A4V2UXN0-F1
#
_entry.id   AF-A0A4V2UXN0-F1
#
_cell.length_a   1.000
_cell.length_b   1.000
_cell.length_c   1.000
_cell.angle_alpha   90.00
_cell.angle_beta   90.00
_cell.angle_gamma   90.00
#
_symmetry.space_group_name_H-M   'P 1'
#
loop_
_entity.id
_entity.type
_entity.pdbx_description
1 polymer ?
#
loop_
_entity_poly.entity_id
_entity_poly.type
_entity_poly.pdbx_seq_one_letter_code
_entity_poly.pdbx_strand_id
1 'polypeptide(L)'
;MIRPMSILMMVAALALSLPAAAEQPYPKVDFSGDWVLEDGTGTQVRAKMRYSASLKKMRLDMTQMGMEMSSVRSMPEGDMIMWSSQMPGMAMRLPSIRDDSFHATDTGTSRAIDGETCTIWLVQTARACLTDDNIPLEVSGEGFFSRLTNIERVAQDPAHFEIPANLTVMDMPANLPGMGEMKPGGGLPF
;
A
#
# COMPACT_ATOMS: atom_id res chain seq x y z
N MET A 1 -23.14 -26.31 69.73
CA MET A 1 -23.25 -25.11 68.86
C MET A 1 -22.22 -25.25 67.76
N ILE A 2 -22.64 -25.59 66.54
CA ILE A 2 -21.77 -25.86 65.39
C ILE A 2 -22.00 -24.73 64.39
N ARG A 3 -20.96 -23.95 64.08
CA ARG A 3 -21.02 -22.87 63.08
C ARG A 3 -20.65 -23.42 61.70
N PRO A 4 -21.44 -23.16 60.63
CA PRO A 4 -21.08 -23.58 59.29
C PRO A 4 -19.97 -22.68 58.72
N MET A 5 -18.97 -23.32 58.12
CA MET A 5 -17.82 -22.69 57.47
C MET A 5 -18.18 -22.44 56.00
N SER A 6 -18.47 -21.19 55.65
CA SER A 6 -18.76 -20.78 54.27
C SER A 6 -17.47 -20.79 53.44
N ILE A 7 -17.37 -21.75 52.52
CA ILE A 7 -16.32 -21.86 51.51
C ILE A 7 -16.62 -20.80 50.43
N LEU A 8 -15.78 -19.76 50.37
CA LEU A 8 -15.81 -18.74 49.33
C LEU A 8 -15.10 -19.29 48.08
N MET A 9 -15.86 -19.64 47.06
CA MET A 9 -15.36 -20.19 45.79
C MET A 9 -14.95 -19.02 44.87
N MET A 10 -13.64 -18.78 44.74
CA MET A 10 -13.07 -17.73 43.89
C MET A 10 -13.01 -18.23 42.45
N VAL A 11 -13.95 -17.78 41.61
CA VAL A 11 -13.97 -18.08 40.17
C VAL A 11 -12.95 -17.18 39.47
N ALA A 12 -11.80 -17.73 39.09
CA ALA A 12 -10.81 -17.04 38.27
C ALA A 12 -11.27 -17.00 36.82
N ALA A 13 -11.78 -15.84 36.38
CA ALA A 13 -12.09 -15.58 34.98
C ALA A 13 -10.78 -15.38 34.20
N LEU A 14 -10.31 -16.43 33.54
CA LEU A 14 -9.26 -16.36 32.52
C LEU A 14 -9.84 -15.64 31.29
N ALA A 15 -9.64 -14.33 31.21
CA ALA A 15 -9.90 -13.55 30.02
C ALA A 15 -8.89 -13.97 28.94
N LEU A 16 -9.32 -14.80 28.00
CA LEU A 16 -8.59 -15.07 26.77
C LEU A 16 -8.65 -13.79 25.92
N SER A 17 -7.63 -12.94 26.03
CA SER A 17 -7.40 -11.86 25.07
C SER A 17 -6.98 -12.52 23.76
N LEU A 18 -7.94 -12.73 22.86
CA LEU A 18 -7.62 -13.05 21.47
C LEU A 18 -6.78 -11.89 20.92
N PRO A 19 -5.66 -12.17 20.23
CA PRO A 19 -4.94 -11.13 19.53
C PRO A 19 -5.91 -10.50 18.54
N ALA A 20 -6.22 -9.22 18.74
CA ALA A 20 -6.94 -8.47 17.73
C ALA A 20 -6.08 -8.51 16.47
N ALA A 21 -6.62 -9.09 15.40
CA ALA A 21 -6.00 -8.98 14.09
C ALA A 21 -5.84 -7.48 13.82
N ALA A 22 -4.59 -7.01 13.80
CA ALA A 22 -4.31 -5.60 13.60
C ALA A 22 -4.92 -5.19 12.25
N GLU A 23 -5.73 -4.14 12.27
CA GLU A 23 -6.27 -3.57 11.04
C GLU A 23 -5.11 -3.20 10.11
N GLN A 24 -5.22 -3.55 8.84
CA GLN A 24 -4.17 -3.28 7.86
C GLN A 24 -3.87 -1.78 7.83
N PRO A 25 -2.59 -1.36 7.88
CA PRO A 25 -2.24 0.04 8.08
C PRO A 25 -2.36 0.83 6.77
N TYR A 26 -3.58 1.01 6.28
CA TYR A 26 -3.85 1.93 5.18
C TYR A 26 -3.69 3.38 5.65
N PRO A 27 -3.27 4.29 4.76
CA PRO A 27 -3.23 5.71 5.07
C PRO A 27 -4.62 6.19 5.53
N LYS A 28 -4.63 6.96 6.63
CA LYS A 28 -5.87 7.41 7.29
C LYS A 28 -6.40 8.71 6.71
N VAL A 29 -5.57 9.42 5.96
CA VAL A 29 -5.86 10.74 5.38
C VAL A 29 -5.54 10.76 3.90
N ASP A 30 -6.18 11.69 3.21
CA ASP A 30 -5.86 12.03 1.83
C ASP A 30 -4.46 12.63 1.74
N PHE A 31 -3.68 12.23 0.72
CA PHE A 31 -2.38 12.84 0.48
C PHE A 31 -1.97 12.80 -0.99
N SER A 32 -1.01 13.64 -1.34
CA SER A 32 -0.28 13.59 -2.60
C SER A 32 1.21 13.84 -2.40
N GLY A 33 2.04 13.40 -3.35
CA GLY A 33 3.46 13.66 -3.31
C GLY A 33 4.21 13.12 -4.53
N ASP A 34 5.53 13.27 -4.51
CA ASP A 34 6.46 12.73 -5.49
C ASP A 34 7.01 11.39 -5.03
N TRP A 35 6.61 10.31 -5.71
CA TRP A 35 7.10 8.97 -5.48
C TRP A 35 8.31 8.69 -6.38
N VAL A 36 9.45 8.40 -5.77
CA VAL A 36 10.69 8.04 -6.46
C VAL A 36 10.93 6.56 -6.23
N LEU A 37 10.93 5.77 -7.30
CA LEU A 37 11.29 4.37 -7.30
C LEU A 37 12.72 4.24 -7.84
N GLU A 38 13.57 3.52 -7.14
CA GLU A 38 14.89 3.09 -7.59
C GLU A 38 14.88 1.57 -7.70
N ASP A 39 15.19 1.07 -8.89
CA ASP A 39 15.48 -0.34 -9.05
C ASP A 39 16.91 -0.64 -8.61
N GLY A 40 17.22 -1.88 -8.23
CA GLY A 40 18.56 -2.29 -7.82
C GLY A 40 19.63 -2.16 -8.91
N THR A 41 19.28 -1.65 -10.10
CA THR A 41 20.21 -1.33 -11.19
C THR A 41 20.65 0.15 -11.20
N GLY A 42 20.08 0.96 -10.29
CA GLY A 42 20.33 2.40 -10.18
C GLY A 42 19.46 3.26 -11.10
N THR A 43 18.47 2.67 -11.77
CA THR A 43 17.50 3.43 -12.57
C THR A 43 16.43 4.00 -11.66
N GLN A 44 16.15 5.30 -11.80
CA GLN A 44 15.08 5.97 -11.06
C GLN A 44 13.87 6.27 -11.95
N VAL A 45 12.69 5.92 -11.45
CA VAL A 45 11.39 6.28 -12.02
C VAL A 45 10.68 7.22 -11.04
N ARG A 46 10.12 8.31 -11.55
CA ARG A 46 9.38 9.28 -10.76
C ARG A 46 7.91 9.25 -11.15
N ALA A 47 7.04 9.22 -10.14
CA ALA A 47 5.60 9.27 -10.30
C ALA A 47 5.01 10.32 -9.36
N LYS A 48 3.94 10.99 -9.79
CA LYS A 48 3.04 11.71 -8.90
C LYS A 48 2.10 10.70 -8.26
N MET A 49 2.12 10.63 -6.94
CA MET A 49 1.23 9.78 -6.15
C MET A 49 0.09 10.61 -5.58
N ARG A 50 -1.11 10.03 -5.61
CA ARG A 50 -2.28 10.52 -4.86
C ARG A 50 -2.95 9.37 -4.15
N TYR A 51 -3.52 9.64 -2.99
CA TYR A 51 -4.30 8.69 -2.23
C TYR A 51 -5.55 9.34 -1.67
N SER A 52 -6.68 8.66 -1.80
CA SER A 52 -7.95 9.02 -1.17
C SER A 52 -8.29 8.01 -0.09
N ALA A 53 -8.39 8.48 1.15
CA ALA A 53 -8.78 7.68 2.31
C ALA A 53 -10.25 7.28 2.26
N SER A 54 -11.12 8.15 1.74
CA SER A 54 -12.56 7.87 1.61
C SER A 54 -12.85 6.80 0.55
N LEU A 55 -12.12 6.83 -0.57
CA LEU A 55 -12.25 5.84 -1.64
C LEU A 55 -11.36 4.61 -1.44
N LYS A 56 -10.37 4.69 -0.54
CA LYS A 56 -9.28 3.71 -0.39
C LYS A 56 -8.62 3.36 -1.72
N LYS A 57 -8.31 4.40 -2.51
CA LYS A 57 -7.68 4.29 -3.82
C LYS A 57 -6.38 5.05 -3.88
N MET A 58 -5.41 4.48 -4.58
CA MET A 58 -4.15 5.12 -4.91
C MET A 58 -4.08 5.37 -6.41
N ARG A 59 -3.58 6.53 -6.82
CA ARG A 59 -3.25 6.85 -8.21
C ARG A 59 -1.77 7.14 -8.35
N LEU A 60 -1.17 6.62 -9.41
CA LEU A 60 0.19 6.96 -9.85
C LEU A 60 0.12 7.52 -11.26
N ASP A 61 0.70 8.69 -11.48
CA ASP A 61 0.92 9.26 -12.81
C ASP A 61 2.42 9.41 -13.05
N MET A 62 2.95 8.86 -14.13
CA MET A 62 4.38 8.94 -14.44
C MET A 62 4.64 9.11 -15.92
N THR A 63 5.85 9.57 -16.24
CA THR A 63 6.35 9.63 -17.61
C THR A 63 7.64 8.83 -17.70
N GLN A 64 7.67 7.80 -18.54
CA GLN A 64 8.86 6.97 -18.76
C GLN A 64 9.16 6.91 -20.26
N MET A 65 10.37 7.29 -20.66
CA MET A 65 10.78 7.31 -22.08
C MET A 65 9.81 8.08 -23.00
N GLY A 66 9.27 9.20 -22.50
CA GLY A 66 8.29 10.02 -23.23
C GLY A 66 6.86 9.44 -23.27
N MET A 67 6.61 8.31 -22.62
CA MET A 67 5.28 7.70 -22.49
C MET A 67 4.64 8.14 -21.20
N GLU A 68 3.44 8.71 -21.29
CA GLU A 68 2.61 8.97 -20.13
C GLU A 68 1.91 7.68 -19.73
N MET A 69 1.98 7.36 -18.44
CA MET A 69 1.33 6.20 -17.85
C MET A 69 0.60 6.65 -16.59
N SER A 70 -0.63 6.16 -16.44
CA SER A 70 -1.44 6.37 -15.24
C SER A 70 -1.94 5.03 -14.75
N SER A 71 -2.03 4.87 -13.44
CA SER A 71 -2.68 3.72 -12.82
C SER A 71 -3.53 4.14 -11.64
N VAL A 72 -4.59 3.38 -11.39
CA VAL A 72 -5.39 3.46 -10.17
C VAL A 72 -5.44 2.06 -9.56
N ARG A 73 -5.07 1.97 -8.29
CA ARG A 73 -5.19 0.76 -7.47
C ARG A 73 -6.28 0.95 -6.44
N SER A 74 -7.13 -0.05 -6.31
CA SER A 74 -8.05 -0.17 -5.19
C SER A 74 -7.37 -0.95 -4.07
N MET A 75 -7.22 -0.34 -2.89
CA MET A 75 -6.51 -0.99 -1.80
C MET A 75 -7.26 -2.21 -1.22
N PRO A 76 -8.60 -2.17 -1.03
CA PRO A 76 -9.32 -3.33 -0.48
C PRO A 76 -9.42 -4.51 -1.44
N GLU A 77 -9.54 -4.24 -2.74
CA GLU A 77 -9.67 -5.26 -3.77
C GLU A 77 -8.31 -5.73 -4.31
N GLY A 78 -7.26 -4.93 -4.19
CA GLY A 78 -5.92 -5.19 -4.73
C GLY A 78 -5.78 -4.99 -6.25
N ASP A 79 -6.91 -4.81 -6.95
CA ASP A 79 -6.97 -4.56 -8.39
C ASP A 79 -6.25 -3.25 -8.76
N MET A 80 -5.41 -3.32 -9.79
CA MET A 80 -4.79 -2.15 -10.40
C MET A 80 -5.16 -2.08 -11.88
N ILE A 81 -5.66 -0.93 -12.31
CA ILE A 81 -5.94 -0.64 -13.72
C ILE A 81 -4.93 0.41 -14.18
N MET A 82 -4.22 0.10 -15.26
CA MET A 82 -3.18 0.95 -15.84
C MET A 82 -3.51 1.28 -17.30
N TRP A 83 -3.20 2.49 -17.73
CA TRP A 83 -3.33 2.92 -19.12
C TRP A 83 -2.19 3.85 -19.51
N SER A 84 -1.98 3.99 -20.82
CA SER A 84 -0.88 4.79 -21.36
C SER A 84 -1.29 5.51 -22.64
N SER A 85 -0.64 6.63 -22.94
CA SER A 85 -0.81 7.36 -24.20
C SER A 85 -0.43 6.54 -25.45
N GLN A 86 0.36 5.47 -25.31
CA GLN A 86 0.71 4.59 -26.44
C GLN A 86 -0.36 3.53 -26.77
N MET A 87 -1.32 3.29 -25.87
CA MET A 87 -2.40 2.32 -26.05
C MET A 87 -3.75 3.04 -26.01
N PRO A 88 -4.06 3.90 -26.99
CA PRO A 88 -5.27 4.70 -26.97
C PRO A 88 -6.52 3.81 -26.95
N GLY A 89 -7.49 4.16 -26.10
CA GLY A 89 -8.75 3.42 -25.97
C GLY A 89 -8.64 2.11 -25.18
N MET A 90 -7.48 1.79 -24.63
CA MET A 90 -7.26 0.55 -23.86
C MET A 90 -6.72 0.85 -22.46
N ALA A 91 -7.14 0.02 -21.51
CA ALA A 91 -6.55 -0.08 -20.18
C ALA A 91 -6.32 -1.55 -19.84
N MET A 92 -5.29 -1.82 -19.05
CA MET A 92 -4.95 -3.16 -18.59
C MET A 92 -5.26 -3.28 -17.11
N ARG A 93 -6.05 -4.28 -16.74
CA ARG A 93 -6.21 -4.71 -15.35
C ARG A 93 -5.10 -5.71 -15.04
N LEU A 94 -4.26 -5.37 -14.08
CA LEU A 94 -3.26 -6.27 -13.53
C LEU A 94 -3.95 -7.24 -12.57
N PRO A 95 -3.50 -8.51 -12.48
CA PRO A 95 -4.04 -9.45 -11.52
C PRO A 95 -3.88 -8.88 -10.11
N SER A 96 -4.94 -8.95 -9.32
CA SER A 96 -4.87 -8.53 -7.94
C SER A 96 -3.81 -9.35 -7.21
N ILE A 97 -2.90 -8.65 -6.53
CA ILE A 97 -2.05 -9.26 -5.50
C ILE A 97 -2.91 -9.32 -4.23
N ARG A 98 -4.01 -10.07 -4.33
CA ARG A 98 -4.91 -10.30 -3.21
C ARG A 98 -4.28 -11.39 -2.38
N ASP A 99 -3.27 -10.98 -1.65
CA ASP A 99 -2.61 -11.86 -0.73
C ASP A 99 -3.16 -11.49 0.65
N ASP A 100 -3.87 -12.45 1.24
CA ASP A 100 -4.26 -12.47 2.66
C ASP A 100 -3.06 -12.26 3.61
N SER A 101 -1.85 -12.27 3.04
CA SER A 101 -0.54 -12.09 3.62
C SER A 101 -0.07 -10.64 3.79
N PHE A 102 -0.89 -9.59 3.61
CA PHE A 102 -0.48 -8.22 3.98
C PHE A 102 -0.47 -8.03 5.51
N HIS A 103 0.32 -8.86 6.18
CA HIS A 103 0.62 -8.79 7.60
C HIS A 103 1.82 -7.87 7.79
N ALA A 104 1.52 -6.67 8.26
CA ALA A 104 2.54 -5.72 8.66
C ALA A 104 2.81 -5.89 10.16
N THR A 105 4.08 -6.02 10.54
CA THR A 105 4.49 -6.02 11.95
C THR A 105 5.20 -4.72 12.27
N ASP A 106 4.69 -3.97 13.24
CA ASP A 106 5.37 -2.80 13.79
C ASP A 106 6.63 -3.26 14.54
N THR A 107 7.78 -2.66 14.20
CA THR A 107 9.07 -2.97 14.86
C THR A 107 9.33 -2.14 16.10
N GLY A 108 8.52 -1.11 16.38
CA GLY A 108 8.74 -0.10 17.42
C GLY A 108 9.92 0.83 17.13
N THR A 109 10.57 0.72 15.97
CA THR A 109 11.72 1.56 15.60
C THR A 109 11.24 2.77 14.81
N SER A 110 11.41 3.97 15.38
CA SER A 110 11.08 5.23 14.70
C SER A 110 12.31 5.94 14.14
N ARG A 111 12.13 6.70 13.06
CA ARG A 111 13.13 7.62 12.50
C ARG A 111 12.45 8.82 11.85
N ALA A 112 13.25 9.84 11.50
CA ALA A 112 12.78 10.99 10.75
C ALA A 112 13.25 10.93 9.29
N ILE A 113 12.36 11.22 8.35
CA ILE A 113 12.65 11.38 6.91
C ILE A 113 12.05 12.71 6.47
N ASP A 114 12.87 13.62 5.96
CA ASP A 114 12.45 14.94 5.47
C ASP A 114 11.58 15.74 6.46
N GLY A 115 11.84 15.58 7.77
CA GLY A 115 11.10 16.23 8.86
C GLY A 115 9.87 15.48 9.35
N GLU A 116 9.47 14.40 8.69
CA GLU A 116 8.35 13.54 9.08
C GLU A 116 8.85 12.37 9.94
N THR A 117 8.19 12.12 11.06
CA THR A 117 8.48 10.94 11.90
C THR A 117 7.73 9.73 11.36
N CYS A 118 8.42 8.61 11.17
CA CYS A 118 7.82 7.36 10.76
C CYS A 118 8.34 6.19 11.59
N THR A 119 7.50 5.18 11.73
CA THR A 119 7.83 3.91 12.37
C THR A 119 8.08 2.86 11.30
N ILE A 120 9.07 2.00 11.52
CA ILE A 120 9.43 0.92 10.61
C ILE A 120 8.47 -0.26 10.84
N TRP A 121 7.87 -0.70 9.75
CA TRP A 121 7.02 -1.88 9.65
C TRP A 121 7.70 -2.94 8.76
N LEU A 122 7.58 -4.21 9.15
CA LEU A 122 7.96 -5.34 8.32
C LEU A 122 6.73 -5.86 7.59
N VAL A 123 6.78 -5.92 6.26
CA VAL A 123 5.68 -6.40 5.42
C VAL A 123 6.25 -7.49 4.53
N GLN A 124 6.07 -8.76 4.93
CA GLN A 124 6.64 -9.93 4.25
C GLN A 124 8.15 -9.77 3.96
N THR A 125 8.52 -9.60 2.68
CA THR A 125 9.89 -9.47 2.17
C THR A 125 10.36 -8.01 2.07
N ALA A 126 9.53 -7.05 2.51
CA ALA A 126 9.79 -5.63 2.44
C ALA A 126 9.75 -4.97 3.82
N ARG A 127 10.26 -3.74 3.87
CA ARG A 127 10.19 -2.83 5.00
C ARG A 127 9.53 -1.54 4.53
N ALA A 128 8.62 -1.02 5.34
CA ALA A 128 7.98 0.27 5.09
C ALA A 128 8.24 1.22 6.28
N CYS A 129 8.51 2.49 6.03
CA CYS A 129 8.47 3.53 7.07
C CYS A 129 7.16 4.28 6.94
N LEU A 130 6.26 4.07 7.91
CA LEU A 130 4.91 4.63 7.91
C LEU A 130 4.81 5.73 8.96
N THR A 131 4.23 6.88 8.61
CA THR A 131 3.85 7.93 9.57
C THR A 131 2.74 7.46 10.52
N ASP A 132 2.35 8.29 11.48
CA ASP A 132 1.25 8.03 12.43
C ASP A 132 -0.13 7.89 11.74
N ASP A 133 -0.32 8.60 10.64
CA ASP A 133 -1.44 8.50 9.72
C ASP A 133 -1.25 7.42 8.63
N ASN A 134 -0.26 6.53 8.80
CA ASN A 134 0.05 5.39 7.94
C ASN A 134 0.45 5.76 6.49
N ILE A 135 0.93 6.98 6.24
CA ILE A 135 1.47 7.38 4.94
C ILE A 135 2.86 6.74 4.78
N PRO A 136 3.13 6.05 3.66
CA PRO A 136 4.45 5.48 3.40
C PRO A 136 5.45 6.54 2.97
N LEU A 137 6.47 6.78 3.79
CA LEU A 137 7.57 7.67 3.42
C LEU A 137 8.66 6.94 2.64
N GLU A 138 8.87 5.66 2.95
CA GLU A 138 9.90 4.84 2.31
C GLU A 138 9.46 3.38 2.30
N VAL A 139 9.67 2.69 1.20
CA VAL A 139 9.48 1.23 1.10
C VAL A 139 10.69 0.62 0.41
N SER A 140 11.26 -0.42 1.01
CA SER A 140 12.45 -1.11 0.50
C SER A 140 12.29 -2.62 0.60
N GLY A 141 12.79 -3.35 -0.38
CA GLY A 141 12.84 -4.82 -0.37
C GLY A 141 14.03 -5.32 -1.18
N GLU A 142 14.04 -6.62 -1.48
CA GLU A 142 15.10 -7.21 -2.30
C GLU A 142 15.11 -6.59 -3.71
N GLY A 143 16.13 -5.78 -4.01
CA GLY A 143 16.34 -5.21 -5.34
C GLY A 143 15.49 -4.00 -5.68
N PHE A 144 14.80 -3.38 -4.70
CA PHE A 144 14.09 -2.12 -4.92
C PHE A 144 14.10 -1.21 -3.68
N PHE A 145 14.05 0.08 -3.93
CA PHE A 145 13.90 1.12 -2.93
C PHE A 145 12.93 2.18 -3.47
N SER A 146 12.12 2.75 -2.60
CA SER A 146 11.20 3.80 -3.00
C SER A 146 10.96 4.78 -1.87
N ARG A 147 10.76 6.05 -2.23
CA ARG A 147 10.57 7.14 -1.27
C ARG A 147 9.50 8.11 -1.76
N LEU A 148 8.63 8.52 -0.84
CA LEU A 148 7.71 9.63 -1.02
C LEU A 148 8.37 10.93 -0.54
N THR A 149 8.28 11.96 -1.36
CA THR A 149 8.80 13.31 -1.07
C THR A 149 7.72 14.35 -1.38
N ASN A 150 7.90 15.59 -0.91
CA ASN A 150 6.97 16.71 -1.16
C ASN A 150 5.52 16.36 -0.79
N ILE A 151 5.32 15.83 0.42
CA ILE A 151 4.02 15.33 0.86
C ILE A 151 3.10 16.50 1.17
N GLU A 152 1.88 16.42 0.64
CA GLU A 152 0.79 17.33 0.94
C GLU A 152 -0.41 16.52 1.44
N ARG A 153 -0.88 16.82 2.65
CA ARG A 153 -2.06 16.19 3.26
C ARG A 153 -3.30 17.04 3.00
N VAL A 154 -3.83 16.95 1.79
CA VAL A 154 -4.98 17.73 1.32
C VAL A 154 -6.05 16.80 0.76
N ALA A 155 -7.32 17.21 0.92
CA ALA A 155 -8.45 16.48 0.35
C ALA A 155 -8.28 16.28 -1.16
N GLN A 156 -8.51 15.06 -1.64
CA GLN A 156 -8.39 14.74 -3.06
C GLN A 156 -9.75 14.84 -3.77
N ASP A 157 -9.73 15.29 -5.02
CA ASP A 157 -10.88 15.20 -5.92
C ASP A 157 -11.13 13.72 -6.31
N PRO A 158 -12.33 13.15 -6.04
CA PRO A 158 -12.69 11.80 -6.47
C PRO A 158 -12.48 11.55 -7.96
N ALA A 159 -12.63 12.57 -8.82
CA ALA A 159 -12.45 12.44 -10.26
C ALA A 159 -11.02 12.04 -10.65
N HIS A 160 -10.02 12.31 -9.80
CA HIS A 160 -8.66 11.82 -10.03
C HIS A 160 -8.56 10.30 -9.98
N PHE A 161 -9.47 9.58 -9.33
CA PHE A 161 -9.40 8.12 -9.18
C PHE A 161 -10.34 7.36 -10.12
N GLU A 162 -10.98 8.07 -11.05
CA GLU A 162 -11.83 7.46 -12.07
C GLU A 162 -10.97 6.97 -13.24
N ILE A 163 -11.32 5.79 -13.75
CA ILE A 163 -10.78 5.29 -15.02
C ILE A 163 -11.50 6.05 -16.14
N PRO A 164 -10.78 6.60 -17.13
CA PRO A 164 -11.43 7.31 -18.23
C PRO A 164 -12.48 6.44 -18.93
N ALA A 165 -13.70 6.95 -19.08
CA ALA A 165 -14.87 6.20 -19.53
C ALA A 165 -14.76 5.68 -20.98
N ASN A 166 -13.83 6.21 -21.77
CA ASN A 166 -13.58 5.81 -23.15
C ASN A 166 -12.58 4.65 -23.28
N LEU A 167 -12.10 4.07 -22.17
CA LEU A 167 -11.15 2.96 -22.20
C LEU A 167 -11.87 1.62 -22.13
N THR A 168 -11.43 0.69 -22.97
CA THR A 168 -11.77 -0.72 -22.84
C THR A 168 -10.78 -1.36 -21.87
N VAL A 169 -11.26 -1.80 -20.71
CA VAL A 169 -10.44 -2.49 -19.71
C VAL A 169 -10.33 -3.96 -20.08
N MET A 170 -9.09 -4.43 -20.29
CA MET A 170 -8.77 -5.83 -20.57
C MET A 170 -7.97 -6.42 -19.42
N ASP A 171 -8.26 -7.65 -19.03
CA ASP A 171 -7.45 -8.35 -18.04
C ASP A 171 -6.11 -8.76 -18.65
N MET A 172 -5.03 -8.48 -17.94
CA MET A 172 -3.71 -8.92 -18.37
C MET A 172 -3.63 -10.44 -18.27
N PRO A 173 -3.27 -11.15 -19.37
CA PRO A 173 -3.12 -12.59 -19.31
C PRO A 173 -1.98 -12.96 -18.36
N ALA A 174 -2.23 -13.94 -17.48
CA ALA A 174 -1.26 -14.36 -16.45
C ALA A 174 0.07 -14.88 -17.03
N ASN A 175 0.10 -15.28 -18.30
CA ASN A 175 1.22 -15.99 -18.94
C ASN A 175 1.82 -15.23 -20.14
N LEU A 176 1.98 -13.90 -20.07
CA LEU A 176 2.60 -13.14 -21.16
C LEU A 176 4.05 -13.60 -21.42
N PRO A 177 4.37 -14.16 -22.60
CA PRO A 177 5.74 -14.56 -22.93
C PRO A 177 6.64 -13.33 -23.01
N GLY A 178 7.76 -13.32 -22.28
CA GLY A 178 8.78 -12.27 -22.36
C GLY A 178 8.70 -11.18 -21.28
N MET A 179 7.62 -11.12 -20.49
CA MET A 179 7.71 -10.55 -19.15
C MET A 179 8.13 -11.69 -18.24
N GLY A 180 9.41 -11.73 -17.84
CA GLY A 180 9.84 -12.62 -16.76
C GLY A 180 8.92 -12.45 -15.56
N GLU A 181 8.71 -13.51 -14.75
CA GLU A 181 7.83 -13.49 -13.57
C GLU A 181 7.92 -12.13 -12.88
N MET A 182 6.88 -11.30 -13.04
CA MET A 182 6.78 -10.07 -12.26
C MET A 182 6.65 -10.55 -10.82
N LYS A 183 7.78 -10.57 -10.11
CA LYS A 183 7.81 -10.98 -8.71
C LYS A 183 6.75 -10.14 -7.99
N PRO A 184 5.79 -10.77 -7.30
CA PRO A 184 4.86 -10.05 -6.44
C PRO A 184 5.66 -9.10 -5.54
N GLY A 185 5.33 -7.80 -5.55
CA GLY A 185 6.04 -6.78 -4.77
C GLY A 185 7.21 -6.06 -5.47
N GLY A 186 7.40 -6.23 -6.78
CA GLY A 186 8.48 -5.62 -7.57
C GLY A 186 8.44 -4.10 -7.77
N GLY A 187 8.21 -3.31 -6.73
CA GLY A 187 8.50 -1.87 -6.72
C GLY A 187 7.31 -0.91 -6.88
N LEU A 188 6.08 -1.39 -7.01
CA LEU A 188 4.91 -0.51 -6.87
C LEU A 188 4.53 -0.39 -5.39
N PRO A 189 4.30 0.83 -4.87
CA PRO A 189 3.84 1.04 -3.50
C PRO A 189 2.51 0.32 -3.31
N PHE A 190 2.48 -0.65 -2.39
CA PHE A 190 1.30 -1.37 -1.89
C PHE A 190 0.50 -2.06 -2.98
#